data_AF-A0AA39YDK3-F1
#
_entry.id   AF-A0AA39YDK3-F1
#
_cell.length_a   1.000
_cell.length_b   1.000
_cell.length_c   1.000
_cell.angle_alpha   90.00
_cell.angle_beta   90.00
_cell.angle_gamma   90.00
#
_symmetry.space_group_name_H-M   'P 1'
#
loop_
_entity.id
_entity.type
_entity.pdbx_description
1 polymer ?
#
loop_
_entity_poly.entity_id
_entity_poly.type
_entity_poly.pdbx_seq_one_letter_code
_entity_poly.pdbx_strand_id
1 'polypeptide(L)'
;MASYHRVLEVFDRSIDQKSLECDYDIHPWDILIDGERWAGKVRLIGFVDAFFLICYSGTSRFEHGLVIYKDDDIIRNTLHDANITAEDVGLEAVNLKRVNDKNEPPAYFQFTSAKGGLDYEITTLGHPIGLTTEYPASSLKKYHIKLRKGRDSVMKKRIRRGVTQHDLWDLMHDALRLGVITHAELIGTVIGKTVGGSTLEDVSGKYLDAIAGAKGSRNLALSGERT
;
A
#
# COMPACT_ATOMS: atom_id res chain seq x y z
N MET A 1 -24.80 2.32 -10.17
CA MET A 1 -23.46 1.71 -10.19
C MET A 1 -22.46 2.75 -9.75
N ALA A 2 -21.53 2.41 -8.87
CA ALA A 2 -20.60 3.39 -8.31
C ALA A 2 -19.42 3.66 -9.26
N SER A 3 -18.94 4.90 -9.24
CA SER A 3 -17.66 5.25 -9.83
C SER A 3 -16.53 4.76 -8.93
N TYR A 4 -15.35 4.48 -9.49
CA TYR A 4 -14.17 4.15 -8.68
C TYR A 4 -13.79 5.25 -7.69
N HIS A 5 -14.11 6.52 -7.98
CA HIS A 5 -13.92 7.63 -7.02
C HIS A 5 -14.70 7.39 -5.73
N ARG A 6 -15.96 6.95 -5.85
CA ARG A 6 -16.80 6.63 -4.69
C ARG A 6 -16.29 5.40 -3.93
N VAL A 7 -15.64 4.47 -4.62
CA VAL A 7 -14.96 3.34 -3.96
C VAL A 7 -13.80 3.87 -3.14
N LEU A 8 -12.94 4.73 -3.69
CA LEU A 8 -11.84 5.35 -2.93
C LEU A 8 -12.35 6.14 -1.72
N GLU A 9 -13.44 6.88 -1.85
CA GLU A 9 -14.05 7.64 -0.74
C GLU A 9 -14.45 6.74 0.44
N VAL A 10 -14.86 5.49 0.20
CA VAL A 10 -15.16 4.52 1.28
C VAL A 10 -13.92 4.17 2.10
N PHE A 11 -12.73 4.28 1.49
CA PHE A 11 -11.44 4.09 2.17
C PHE A 11 -10.83 5.42 2.65
N ASP A 12 -11.62 6.51 2.69
CA ASP A 12 -11.14 7.87 2.96
C ASP A 12 -9.98 8.28 2.02
N ARG A 13 -10.01 7.80 0.77
CA ARG A 13 -9.01 8.07 -0.28
C ARG A 13 -9.59 8.91 -1.41
N SER A 14 -8.74 9.71 -2.04
CA SER A 14 -9.06 10.46 -3.26
C SER A 14 -7.82 10.62 -4.12
N ILE A 15 -8.00 10.70 -5.44
CA ILE A 15 -6.91 10.95 -6.39
C ILE A 15 -6.32 12.37 -6.25
N ASP A 16 -7.00 13.28 -5.57
CA ASP A 16 -6.49 14.63 -5.32
C ASP A 16 -5.70 14.72 -4.00
N GLN A 17 -5.52 13.61 -3.28
CA GLN A 17 -4.76 13.58 -2.04
C GLN A 17 -3.27 13.80 -2.28
N LYS A 18 -2.64 14.49 -1.34
CA LYS A 18 -1.20 14.74 -1.34
C LYS A 18 -0.38 13.43 -1.27
N SER A 19 -0.90 12.41 -0.60
CA SER A 19 -0.28 11.09 -0.50
C SER A 19 -0.35 10.25 -1.78
N LEU A 20 -0.98 10.74 -2.86
CA LEU A 20 -1.06 10.04 -4.13
C LEU A 20 0.30 10.05 -4.84
N GLU A 21 0.82 8.86 -5.10
CA GLU A 21 2.10 8.66 -5.80
C GLU A 21 1.95 8.21 -7.24
N CYS A 22 0.89 7.46 -7.51
CA CYS A 22 0.66 6.82 -8.78
C CYS A 22 -0.83 6.84 -9.11
N ASP A 23 -1.17 7.28 -10.32
CA ASP A 23 -2.51 7.16 -10.87
C ASP A 23 -2.38 6.92 -12.38
N TYR A 24 -2.43 5.65 -12.78
CA TYR A 24 -2.25 5.24 -14.18
C TYR A 24 -3.20 4.14 -14.59
N ASP A 25 -3.66 4.22 -15.83
CA ASP A 25 -4.25 3.09 -16.51
C ASP A 25 -3.17 2.11 -16.95
N ILE A 26 -3.27 0.89 -16.44
CA ILE A 26 -2.41 -0.25 -16.76
C ILE A 26 -3.15 -1.12 -17.78
N HIS A 27 -2.44 -1.49 -18.85
CA HIS A 27 -3.00 -2.44 -19.80
C HIS A 27 -3.13 -3.81 -19.12
N PRO A 28 -4.23 -4.57 -19.30
CA PRO A 28 -4.33 -5.92 -18.75
C PRO A 28 -3.22 -6.92 -19.17
N TRP A 29 -2.44 -6.65 -20.22
CA TRP A 29 -1.26 -7.47 -20.58
C TRP A 29 -0.02 -7.15 -19.73
N ASP A 30 -0.02 -5.97 -19.10
CA ASP A 30 1.07 -5.43 -18.30
C ASP A 30 0.90 -5.77 -16.80
N ILE A 31 -0.15 -6.50 -16.41
CA ILE A 31 -0.40 -6.91 -15.03
C ILE A 31 -0.86 -8.37 -14.95
N LEU A 32 -0.39 -9.09 -13.94
CA LEU A 32 -0.85 -10.40 -13.52
C LEU A 32 -1.08 -10.37 -12.00
N ILE A 33 -2.21 -10.88 -11.55
CA ILE A 33 -2.59 -10.98 -10.14
C ILE A 33 -2.82 -12.46 -9.86
N ASP A 34 -2.02 -13.05 -8.97
CA ASP A 34 -2.00 -14.48 -8.67
C ASP A 34 -1.83 -15.36 -9.94
N GLY A 35 -1.14 -14.83 -10.96
CA GLY A 35 -0.94 -15.50 -12.25
C GLY A 35 -2.09 -15.31 -13.25
N GLU A 36 -3.18 -14.66 -12.86
CA GLU A 36 -4.34 -14.39 -13.71
C GLU A 36 -4.35 -12.94 -14.22
N ARG A 37 -5.02 -12.73 -15.36
CA ARG A 37 -5.26 -11.40 -15.92
C ARG A 37 -6.71 -11.00 -15.72
N TRP A 38 -6.91 -9.76 -15.32
CA TRP A 38 -8.25 -9.18 -15.30
C TRP A 38 -8.69 -8.81 -16.72
N ALA A 39 -9.92 -9.18 -17.07
CA ALA A 39 -10.55 -8.76 -18.31
C ALA A 39 -11.14 -7.35 -18.12
N GLY A 40 -10.42 -6.32 -18.59
CA GLY A 40 -10.89 -4.93 -18.49
C GLY A 40 -9.77 -3.91 -18.42
N LYS A 41 -10.13 -2.63 -18.31
CA LYS A 41 -9.15 -1.58 -18.01
C LYS A 41 -8.83 -1.62 -16.52
N VAL A 42 -7.55 -1.72 -16.18
CA VAL A 42 -7.10 -1.73 -14.78
C VAL A 42 -6.47 -0.39 -14.48
N ARG A 43 -6.90 0.28 -13.41
CA ARG A 43 -6.27 1.49 -12.90
C ARG A 43 -5.44 1.13 -11.68
N LEU A 44 -4.17 1.52 -11.69
CA LEU A 44 -3.29 1.47 -10.53
C LEU A 44 -3.30 2.83 -9.86
N ILE A 45 -3.78 2.87 -8.61
CA ILE A 45 -3.83 4.06 -7.78
C ILE A 45 -2.98 3.78 -6.53
N GLY A 46 -1.76 4.30 -6.51
CA GLY A 46 -0.80 4.08 -5.43
C GLY A 46 -0.73 5.28 -4.50
N PHE A 47 -0.92 5.05 -3.21
CA PHE A 47 -0.66 5.99 -2.13
C PHE A 47 0.66 5.64 -1.44
N VAL A 48 1.05 6.42 -0.45
CA VAL A 48 2.26 6.16 0.34
C VAL A 48 2.20 4.82 1.10
N ASP A 49 1.05 4.48 1.68
CA ASP A 49 0.81 3.37 2.61
C ASP A 49 0.15 2.12 1.98
N ALA A 50 -0.67 2.32 0.94
CA ALA A 50 -1.38 1.26 0.24
C ALA A 50 -1.49 1.56 -1.26
N PHE A 51 -1.86 0.58 -2.07
CA PHE A 51 -2.26 0.83 -3.45
C PHE A 51 -3.49 0.03 -3.84
N PHE A 52 -4.22 0.56 -4.81
CA PHE A 52 -5.46 0.02 -5.32
C PHE A 52 -5.26 -0.42 -6.76
N LEU A 53 -5.74 -1.61 -7.07
CA LEU A 53 -5.93 -2.09 -8.44
C LEU A 53 -7.42 -2.15 -8.69
N ILE A 54 -7.91 -1.32 -9.61
CA ILE A 54 -9.34 -1.18 -9.86
C ILE A 54 -9.64 -1.53 -11.31
N CYS A 55 -10.46 -2.56 -11.52
CA CYS A 55 -11.04 -2.83 -12.82
C CYS A 55 -12.26 -1.95 -13.04
N TYR A 56 -12.32 -1.28 -14.18
CA TYR A 56 -13.43 -0.41 -14.54
C TYR A 56 -13.81 -0.54 -16.02
N SER A 57 -15.08 -0.26 -16.31
CA SER A 57 -15.62 -0.17 -17.67
C SER A 57 -16.07 1.23 -18.04
N GLY A 58 -16.12 1.50 -19.35
CA GLY A 58 -16.49 2.81 -19.89
C GLY A 58 -15.53 3.91 -19.45
N THR A 59 -16.07 4.96 -18.83
CA THR A 59 -15.32 6.14 -18.37
C THR A 59 -14.87 6.04 -16.91
N SER A 60 -15.61 5.35 -16.03
CA SER A 60 -15.25 5.21 -14.60
C SER A 60 -16.05 4.16 -13.82
N ARG A 61 -16.81 3.30 -14.50
CA ARG A 61 -17.75 2.37 -13.84
C ARG A 61 -16.97 1.25 -13.17
N PHE A 62 -17.04 1.18 -11.84
CA PHE A 62 -16.37 0.14 -11.07
C PHE A 62 -16.96 -1.25 -11.35
N GLU A 63 -16.10 -2.25 -11.52
CA GLU A 63 -16.51 -3.65 -11.65
C GLU A 63 -16.05 -4.48 -10.45
N HIS A 64 -14.76 -4.47 -10.19
CA HIS A 64 -14.12 -5.11 -9.04
C HIS A 64 -12.77 -4.44 -8.78
N GLY A 65 -12.23 -4.62 -7.58
CA GLY A 65 -10.94 -4.07 -7.23
C GLY A 65 -10.23 -4.86 -6.16
N LEU A 66 -9.05 -4.40 -5.83
CA LEU A 66 -8.15 -4.98 -4.85
C LEU A 66 -7.42 -3.86 -4.13
N VAL A 67 -7.41 -3.89 -2.79
CA VAL A 67 -6.54 -3.05 -1.98
C VAL A 67 -5.37 -3.90 -1.53
N ILE A 68 -4.18 -3.33 -1.66
CA ILE A 68 -2.93 -3.94 -1.28
C ILE A 68 -2.23 -3.07 -0.24
N TYR A 69 -1.89 -3.69 0.88
CA TYR A 69 -1.16 -3.04 1.96
C TYR A 69 0.35 -3.09 1.69
N LYS A 70 1.04 -1.97 1.92
CA LYS A 70 2.49 -1.88 1.74
C LYS A 70 3.27 -1.80 3.04
N ASP A 71 2.66 -1.23 4.07
CA ASP A 71 3.30 -1.06 5.37
C ASP A 71 3.13 -2.32 6.23
N ASP A 72 4.25 -2.85 6.70
CA ASP A 72 4.27 -4.01 7.59
C ASP A 72 3.57 -3.75 8.93
N ASP A 73 3.58 -2.52 9.46
CA ASP A 73 2.80 -2.17 10.65
C ASP A 73 1.30 -2.28 10.40
N ILE A 74 0.85 -1.81 9.24
CA ILE A 74 -0.56 -1.94 8.84
C ILE A 74 -0.90 -3.40 8.64
N ILE A 75 -0.03 -4.18 7.97
CA ILE A 75 -0.25 -5.61 7.75
C ILE A 75 -0.37 -6.36 9.08
N ARG A 76 0.55 -6.12 10.03
CA ARG A 76 0.53 -6.74 11.37
C ARG A 76 -0.72 -6.38 12.14
N ASN A 77 -1.09 -5.10 12.17
CA ASN A 77 -2.30 -4.64 12.84
C ASN A 77 -3.56 -5.23 12.20
N THR A 78 -3.60 -5.32 10.86
CA THR A 78 -4.73 -5.90 10.13
C THR A 78 -4.90 -7.39 10.45
N LEU A 79 -3.81 -8.16 10.52
CA LEU A 79 -3.83 -9.57 10.93
C LEU A 79 -4.29 -9.74 12.38
N HIS A 80 -3.78 -8.88 13.27
CA HIS A 80 -4.17 -8.88 14.68
C HIS A 80 -5.66 -8.55 14.87
N ASP A 81 -6.16 -7.51 14.21
CA ASP A 81 -7.56 -7.07 14.28
C ASP A 81 -8.52 -8.11 13.66
N ALA A 82 -8.05 -8.83 12.63
CA ALA A 82 -8.76 -9.95 12.03
C ALA A 82 -8.76 -11.23 12.88
N ASN A 83 -7.89 -11.31 13.90
CA ASN A 83 -7.59 -12.52 14.65
C ASN A 83 -7.15 -13.70 13.76
N ILE A 84 -6.33 -13.40 12.74
CA ILE A 84 -5.80 -14.36 11.75
C ILE A 84 -4.28 -14.34 11.81
N THR A 85 -3.62 -15.50 11.71
CA THR A 85 -2.15 -15.56 11.65
C THR A 85 -1.65 -15.39 10.22
N ALA A 86 -0.40 -14.92 10.06
CA ALA A 86 0.22 -14.80 8.73
C ALA A 86 0.29 -16.15 7.99
N GLU A 87 0.41 -17.26 8.74
CA GLU A 87 0.48 -18.62 8.18
C GLU A 87 -0.86 -19.05 7.57
N ASP A 88 -1.98 -18.67 8.19
CA ASP A 88 -3.33 -19.00 7.70
C ASP A 88 -3.61 -18.41 6.31
N VAL A 89 -3.03 -17.24 6.02
CA VAL A 89 -3.13 -16.56 4.72
C VAL A 89 -1.96 -16.86 3.79
N GLY A 90 -1.04 -17.75 4.20
CA GLY A 90 0.13 -18.17 3.43
C GLY A 90 1.21 -17.09 3.26
N LEU A 91 1.21 -16.07 4.13
CA LEU A 91 2.11 -14.93 4.11
C LEU A 91 3.41 -15.26 4.86
N GLU A 92 4.52 -15.20 4.15
CA GLU A 92 5.84 -15.55 4.69
C GLU A 92 6.58 -14.29 5.14
N ALA A 93 7.23 -14.35 6.29
CA ALA A 93 8.09 -13.25 6.74
C ALA A 93 9.35 -13.18 5.85
N VAL A 94 9.63 -11.99 5.32
CA VAL A 94 10.76 -11.72 4.43
C VAL A 94 12.06 -11.53 5.23
N ASN A 95 11.96 -11.10 6.48
CA ASN A 95 13.07 -10.71 7.35
C ASN A 95 13.44 -11.75 8.41
N LEU A 96 13.25 -13.05 8.16
CA LEU A 96 13.49 -14.15 9.13
C LEU A 96 14.83 -14.05 9.87
N LYS A 97 15.91 -13.65 9.19
CA LYS A 97 17.23 -13.48 9.82
C LYS A 97 17.23 -12.39 10.89
N ARG A 98 16.59 -11.25 10.63
CA ARG A 98 16.55 -10.13 11.58
C ARG A 98 15.60 -10.38 12.74
N VAL A 99 14.48 -11.08 12.48
CA VAL A 99 13.55 -11.52 13.52
C VAL A 99 14.29 -12.40 14.53
N ASN A 100 15.04 -13.40 14.05
CA ASN A 100 15.75 -14.34 14.92
C ASN A 100 16.96 -13.71 15.64
N ASP A 101 17.71 -12.83 14.97
CA ASP A 101 18.96 -12.29 15.53
C ASP A 101 18.76 -11.04 16.40
N LYS A 102 17.73 -10.23 16.12
CA LYS A 102 17.54 -8.90 16.71
C LYS A 102 16.17 -8.68 17.36
N ASN A 103 15.30 -9.69 17.35
CA ASN A 103 13.92 -9.58 17.84
C ASN A 103 13.14 -8.42 17.17
N GLU A 104 13.46 -8.14 15.89
CA GLU A 104 12.72 -7.18 15.06
C GLU A 104 11.34 -7.78 14.67
N PRO A 105 10.29 -6.96 14.49
CA PRO A 105 8.99 -7.46 14.08
C PRO A 105 9.02 -8.06 12.66
N PRO A 106 8.18 -9.06 12.36
CA PRO A 106 8.17 -9.73 11.06
C PRO A 106 7.65 -8.77 9.97
N ALA A 107 8.41 -8.66 8.89
CA ALA A 107 8.06 -7.92 7.68
C ALA A 107 7.51 -8.91 6.65
N TYR A 108 6.39 -8.55 6.03
CA TYR A 108 5.64 -9.39 5.10
C TYR A 108 5.57 -8.80 3.70
N PHE A 109 5.80 -7.49 3.55
CA PHE A 109 5.85 -6.84 2.25
C PHE A 109 7.13 -7.23 1.51
N GLN A 110 6.98 -7.81 0.33
CA GLN A 110 8.09 -8.14 -0.56
C GLN A 110 7.94 -7.41 -1.89
N PHE A 111 8.96 -6.61 -2.23
CA PHE A 111 9.09 -6.00 -3.54
C PHE A 111 10.39 -6.45 -4.20
N THR A 112 10.31 -7.08 -5.37
CA THR A 112 11.47 -7.44 -6.17
C THR A 112 11.44 -6.74 -7.53
N SER A 113 12.61 -6.30 -7.96
CA SER A 113 12.82 -5.71 -9.27
C SER A 113 14.14 -6.23 -9.83
N ALA A 114 14.08 -7.26 -10.67
CA ALA A 114 15.27 -7.77 -11.36
C ALA A 114 15.94 -6.64 -12.17
N LYS A 115 17.25 -6.45 -12.00
CA LYS A 115 18.03 -5.50 -12.81
C LYS A 115 17.98 -5.97 -14.27
N GLY A 116 17.48 -5.12 -15.17
CA GLY A 116 17.23 -5.49 -16.58
C GLY A 116 15.91 -6.22 -16.85
N GLY A 117 15.20 -6.68 -15.81
CA GLY A 117 13.86 -7.25 -15.96
C GLY A 117 12.81 -6.20 -16.35
N LEU A 118 11.77 -6.63 -17.05
CA LEU A 118 10.67 -5.78 -17.51
C LEU A 118 9.56 -5.61 -16.46
N ASP A 119 9.57 -6.42 -15.41
CA ASP A 119 8.47 -6.51 -14.46
C ASP A 119 8.93 -6.27 -13.00
N TYR A 120 8.01 -5.73 -12.22
CA TYR A 120 8.01 -5.65 -10.76
C TYR A 120 7.22 -6.83 -10.22
N GLU A 121 7.73 -7.51 -9.21
CA GLU A 121 6.98 -8.55 -8.49
C GLU A 121 6.75 -8.07 -7.06
N ILE A 122 5.49 -8.14 -6.63
CA ILE A 122 5.02 -7.68 -5.33
C ILE A 122 4.31 -8.85 -4.68
N THR A 123 4.70 -9.18 -3.45
CA THR A 123 4.02 -10.19 -2.65
C THR A 123 3.69 -9.59 -1.30
N THR A 124 2.41 -9.55 -0.95
CA THR A 124 1.93 -8.91 0.28
C THR A 124 0.48 -9.30 0.58
N LEU A 125 -0.08 -8.79 1.68
CA LEU A 125 -1.47 -8.94 2.09
C LEU A 125 -2.38 -7.92 1.39
N GLY A 126 -3.59 -8.36 1.05
CA GLY A 126 -4.65 -7.49 0.58
C GLY A 126 -6.01 -8.15 0.71
N HIS A 127 -7.04 -7.48 0.21
CA HIS A 127 -8.37 -8.05 0.09
C HIS A 127 -9.14 -7.46 -1.10
N PRO A 128 -10.10 -8.21 -1.67
CA PRO A 128 -10.93 -7.70 -2.74
C PRO A 128 -11.74 -6.49 -2.25
N ILE A 129 -11.96 -5.55 -3.16
CA ILE A 129 -12.82 -4.40 -2.96
C ILE A 129 -14.09 -4.61 -3.78
N GLY A 130 -15.22 -4.33 -3.14
CA GLY A 130 -16.53 -4.34 -3.75
C GLY A 130 -17.25 -3.01 -3.53
N LEU A 131 -18.57 -3.03 -3.75
CA LEU A 131 -19.44 -1.91 -3.39
C LEU A 131 -19.92 -1.98 -1.92
N THR A 132 -19.27 -2.82 -1.10
CA THR A 132 -19.61 -3.06 0.29
C THR A 132 -18.74 -2.23 1.24
N THR A 133 -19.30 -1.89 2.39
CA THR A 133 -18.65 -1.13 3.47
C THR A 133 -18.11 -2.03 4.58
N GLU A 134 -18.26 -3.34 4.46
CA GLU A 134 -17.75 -4.31 5.41
C GLU A 134 -17.12 -5.45 4.62
N TYR A 135 -15.96 -5.90 5.10
CA TYR A 135 -15.21 -6.99 4.49
C TYR A 135 -15.01 -8.07 5.56
N PRO A 136 -15.25 -9.35 5.26
CA PRO A 136 -14.99 -10.39 6.24
C PRO A 136 -13.47 -10.55 6.42
N ALA A 137 -13.04 -10.91 7.64
CA ALA A 137 -11.64 -11.20 7.94
C ALA A 137 -11.08 -12.30 7.00
N SER A 138 -11.90 -13.30 6.67
CA SER A 138 -11.60 -14.36 5.70
C SER A 138 -11.35 -13.91 4.26
N SER A 139 -11.64 -12.64 3.91
CA SER A 139 -11.31 -12.08 2.59
C SER A 139 -9.85 -11.67 2.46
N LEU A 140 -9.13 -11.54 3.59
CA LEU A 140 -7.70 -11.27 3.59
C LEU A 140 -6.97 -12.46 2.99
N LYS A 141 -6.17 -12.20 1.97
CA LYS A 141 -5.30 -13.20 1.38
C LYS A 141 -3.98 -12.61 0.91
N LYS A 142 -2.98 -13.47 0.81
CA LYS A 142 -1.74 -13.16 0.11
C LYS A 142 -2.03 -12.97 -1.37
N TYR A 143 -1.46 -11.92 -1.95
CA TYR A 143 -1.48 -11.65 -3.38
C TYR A 143 -0.06 -11.65 -3.93
N HIS A 144 0.09 -12.23 -5.12
CA HIS A 144 1.31 -12.12 -5.92
C HIS A 144 1.02 -11.33 -7.20
N ILE A 145 1.53 -10.11 -7.27
CA ILE A 145 1.28 -9.19 -8.37
C ILE A 145 2.54 -9.04 -9.20
N LYS A 146 2.46 -9.35 -10.49
CA LYS A 146 3.48 -9.00 -11.48
C LYS A 146 3.01 -7.82 -12.30
N LEU A 147 3.79 -6.75 -12.31
CA LEU A 147 3.46 -5.50 -12.98
C LEU A 147 4.61 -5.05 -13.86
N ARG A 148 4.36 -4.79 -15.15
CA ARG A 148 5.37 -4.26 -16.05
C ARG A 148 5.84 -2.87 -15.59
N LYS A 149 7.13 -2.61 -15.69
CA LYS A 149 7.79 -1.37 -15.21
C LYS A 149 7.37 -0.09 -15.93
N GLY A 150 6.36 -0.10 -16.78
CA GLY A 150 5.97 1.04 -17.62
C GLY A 150 6.87 1.22 -18.84
N ARG A 151 6.31 1.86 -19.87
CA ARG A 151 6.98 2.07 -21.18
C ARG A 151 8.00 3.20 -21.13
N ASP A 152 7.66 4.27 -20.38
CA ASP A 152 8.45 5.48 -20.29
C ASP A 152 9.08 5.67 -18.91
N SER A 153 10.19 6.42 -18.86
CA SER A 153 10.92 6.69 -17.61
C SER A 153 10.06 7.37 -16.54
N VAL A 154 9.13 8.25 -16.94
CA VAL A 154 8.22 8.94 -16.01
C VAL A 154 7.21 7.96 -15.41
N MET A 155 6.53 7.18 -16.27
CA MET A 155 5.59 6.15 -15.83
C MET A 155 6.28 5.12 -14.93
N LYS A 156 7.49 4.68 -15.31
CA LYS A 156 8.30 3.76 -14.52
C LYS A 156 8.61 4.28 -13.12
N LYS A 157 9.02 5.54 -13.00
CA LYS A 157 9.30 6.17 -11.71
C LYS A 157 8.06 6.23 -10.84
N ARG A 158 6.92 6.68 -11.39
CA ARG A 158 5.66 6.81 -10.63
C ARG A 158 5.07 5.46 -10.25
N ILE A 159 5.04 4.49 -11.16
CA ILE A 159 4.59 3.12 -10.87
C ILE A 159 5.44 2.53 -9.76
N ARG A 160 6.78 2.58 -9.90
CA ARG A 160 7.69 2.05 -8.88
C ARG A 160 7.36 2.65 -7.53
N ARG A 161 7.25 3.97 -7.46
CA ARG A 161 7.00 4.69 -6.20
C ARG A 161 5.63 4.38 -5.60
N GLY A 162 4.59 4.24 -6.44
CA GLY A 162 3.26 3.84 -5.99
C GLY A 162 3.21 2.44 -5.38
N VAL A 163 4.01 1.49 -5.90
CA VAL A 163 4.00 0.10 -5.43
C VAL A 163 5.08 -0.24 -4.41
N THR A 164 6.10 0.58 -4.23
CA THR A 164 7.14 0.35 -3.21
C THR A 164 6.71 0.85 -1.83
N GLN A 165 7.23 0.20 -0.79
CA GLN A 165 7.25 0.73 0.56
C GLN A 165 8.17 1.95 0.60
N HIS A 166 7.75 3.01 1.30
CA HIS A 166 8.51 4.25 1.42
C HIS A 166 9.31 4.22 2.71
N ASP A 167 10.61 4.49 2.62
CA ASP A 167 11.46 4.66 3.79
C ASP A 167 11.21 6.04 4.42
N LEU A 168 11.64 6.23 5.68
CA LEU A 168 11.54 7.51 6.38
C LEU A 168 12.06 8.71 5.55
N TRP A 169 13.14 8.51 4.79
CA TRP A 169 13.70 9.56 3.93
C TRP A 169 12.79 9.90 2.75
N ASP A 170 12.14 8.90 2.17
CA ASP A 170 11.14 9.13 1.13
C ASP A 170 9.96 9.89 1.72
N LEU A 171 9.42 9.44 2.86
CA LEU A 171 8.33 10.11 3.58
C LEU A 171 8.66 11.57 3.92
N MET A 172 9.88 11.83 4.36
CA MET A 172 10.36 13.18 4.65
C MET A 172 10.49 14.05 3.39
N HIS A 173 11.06 13.49 2.32
CA HIS A 173 11.14 14.19 1.03
C HIS A 173 9.74 14.50 0.49
N ASP A 174 8.78 13.62 0.75
CA ASP A 174 7.40 13.74 0.34
C ASP A 174 6.70 14.82 1.15
N ALA A 175 6.87 14.84 2.46
CA ALA A 175 6.37 15.92 3.31
C ALA A 175 6.86 17.30 2.88
N LEU A 176 8.13 17.42 2.46
CA LEU A 176 8.69 18.66 1.89
C LEU A 176 8.05 19.00 0.54
N ARG A 177 8.03 18.05 -0.40
CA ARG A 177 7.47 18.23 -1.74
C ARG A 177 5.99 18.61 -1.70
N LEU A 178 5.24 18.03 -0.77
CA LEU A 178 3.81 18.22 -0.58
C LEU A 178 3.49 19.44 0.30
N GLY A 179 4.51 20.15 0.78
CA GLY A 179 4.38 21.35 1.61
C GLY A 179 3.67 21.09 2.93
N VAL A 180 3.79 19.87 3.47
CA VAL A 180 3.25 19.49 4.79
C VAL A 180 4.20 19.98 5.90
N ILE A 181 5.50 19.99 5.63
CA ILE A 181 6.56 20.39 6.56
C ILE A 181 7.57 21.28 5.85
N THR A 182 8.15 22.24 6.56
CA THR A 182 9.24 23.08 6.04
C THR A 182 10.62 22.43 6.23
N HIS A 183 11.62 22.83 5.44
CA HIS A 183 12.99 22.35 5.59
C HIS A 183 13.56 22.59 7.00
N ALA A 184 13.13 23.67 7.68
CA ALA A 184 13.56 24.01 9.04
C ALA A 184 12.96 23.07 10.10
N GLU A 185 11.67 22.76 10.00
CA GLU A 185 11.01 21.79 10.89
C GLU A 185 11.57 20.38 10.71
N LEU A 186 11.95 20.02 9.48
CA LEU A 186 12.59 18.74 9.16
C LEU A 186 13.96 18.61 9.84
N ILE A 187 14.80 19.64 9.79
CA ILE A 187 16.11 19.64 10.44
C ILE A 187 15.94 19.57 11.98
N GLY A 188 14.99 20.33 12.53
CA GLY A 188 14.71 20.34 13.97
C GLY A 188 14.19 19.00 14.52
N THR A 189 13.34 18.30 13.77
CA THR A 189 12.78 17.01 14.18
C THR A 189 13.80 15.87 14.12
N VAL A 190 14.70 15.87 13.14
CA VAL A 190 15.79 14.89 13.04
C VAL A 190 16.81 15.07 14.17
N ILE A 191 17.20 16.32 14.47
CA ILE A 191 18.19 16.61 15.52
C ILE A 191 17.59 16.41 16.92
N GLY A 192 16.35 16.86 17.16
CA GLY A 192 15.72 16.77 18.49
C GLY A 192 15.42 15.34 18.96
N LYS A 193 15.14 14.41 18.03
CA LYS A 193 14.75 13.02 18.38
C LYS A 193 15.90 12.01 18.39
N THR A 194 16.96 12.26 17.62
CA THR A 194 18.18 11.44 17.69
C THR A 194 18.94 11.64 19.01
N VAL A 195 18.79 12.80 19.65
CA VAL A 195 19.33 13.08 21.00
C VAL A 195 18.43 12.48 22.12
N GLY A 196 17.14 12.25 21.85
CA GLY A 196 16.14 11.82 22.84
C GLY A 196 15.89 10.31 22.92
N GLY A 197 16.60 9.46 22.17
CA GLY A 197 16.55 8.00 22.29
C GLY A 197 15.33 7.29 21.66
N SER A 198 14.51 7.98 20.86
CA SER A 198 13.38 7.34 20.14
C SER A 198 13.87 6.53 18.93
N THR A 199 13.28 5.36 18.69
CA THR A 199 13.58 4.51 17.52
C THR A 199 13.06 5.14 16.22
N LEU A 200 13.71 4.83 15.10
CA LEU A 200 13.38 5.41 13.78
C LEU A 200 11.97 5.02 13.28
N GLU A 201 11.44 3.90 13.76
CA GLU A 201 10.11 3.36 13.43
C GLU A 201 8.98 4.21 14.03
N ASP A 202 9.14 4.69 15.27
CA ASP A 202 8.16 5.60 15.92
C ASP A 202 8.03 6.95 15.19
N VAL A 203 9.08 7.33 14.46
CA VAL A 203 9.08 8.54 13.64
C VAL A 203 8.33 8.26 12.34
N SER A 204 8.63 7.20 11.61
CA SER A 204 7.93 6.90 10.34
C SER A 204 6.42 6.76 10.54
N GLY A 205 5.96 6.06 11.60
CA GLY A 205 4.53 5.91 11.88
C GLY A 205 3.80 7.24 12.07
N LYS A 206 4.40 8.20 12.79
CA LYS A 206 3.80 9.54 12.99
C LYS A 206 3.78 10.38 11.72
N TYR A 207 4.78 10.23 10.87
CA TYR A 207 4.81 10.94 9.59
C TYR A 207 3.81 10.33 8.60
N LEU A 208 3.66 9.00 8.59
CA LEU A 208 2.60 8.33 7.86
C LEU A 208 1.22 8.80 8.33
N ASP A 209 0.97 8.86 9.64
CA ASP A 209 -0.31 9.39 10.17
C ASP A 209 -0.59 10.82 9.71
N ALA A 210 0.45 11.65 9.61
CA ALA A 210 0.35 13.04 9.16
C ALA A 210 0.14 13.19 7.64
N ILE A 211 0.78 12.35 6.83
CA ILE A 211 0.71 12.39 5.35
C ILE A 211 -0.53 11.65 4.85
N ALA A 212 -0.84 10.50 5.43
CA ALA A 212 -2.00 9.69 5.09
C ALA A 212 -3.31 10.29 5.64
N GLY A 213 -3.22 11.36 6.45
CA GLY A 213 -4.36 12.11 6.95
C GLY A 213 -5.32 11.22 7.74
N ALA A 214 -4.93 10.84 8.96
CA ALA A 214 -5.79 10.23 9.98
C ALA A 214 -6.59 8.96 9.57
N LYS A 215 -6.26 7.81 10.19
CA LYS A 215 -7.15 6.65 10.43
C LYS A 215 -7.79 5.91 9.23
N GLY A 216 -7.57 6.29 7.98
CA GLY A 216 -8.35 5.79 6.83
C GLY A 216 -8.22 4.30 6.46
N SER A 217 -7.08 3.64 6.71
CA SER A 217 -6.97 2.18 6.47
C SER A 217 -7.45 1.33 7.66
N ARG A 218 -7.66 1.95 8.84
CA ARG A 218 -8.19 1.30 10.05
C ARG A 218 -9.71 1.13 10.06
N ASN A 219 -10.43 1.78 9.14
CA ASN A 219 -11.87 2.04 9.32
C ASN A 219 -12.82 1.06 8.60
N LEU A 220 -12.32 0.10 7.82
CA LEU A 220 -13.19 -0.97 7.33
C LEU A 220 -13.15 -2.10 8.34
N ALA A 221 -14.18 -2.13 9.19
CA ALA A 221 -14.37 -3.18 10.16
C ALA A 221 -14.30 -4.53 9.44
N LEU A 222 -13.29 -5.32 9.77
CA LEU A 222 -13.16 -6.72 9.37
C LEU A 222 -14.16 -7.59 10.16
N SER A 223 -15.42 -7.16 10.21
CA SER A 223 -16.46 -7.64 11.12
C SER A 223 -17.61 -8.35 10.41
N GLY A 224 -17.50 -8.57 9.10
CA GLY A 224 -18.56 -9.21 8.30
C GLY A 224 -18.88 -10.65 8.70
N GLU A 225 -18.10 -11.23 9.62
CA GLU A 225 -18.29 -12.58 10.17
C GLU A 225 -18.91 -12.48 11.57
N ARG A 226 -20.16 -12.03 11.63
CA ARG A 226 -21.02 -12.17 12.81
C ARG A 226 -22.24 -13.00 12.44
N THR A 227 -22.05 -14.32 12.36
CA THR A 227 -23.06 -15.35 12.61
C THR A 227 -22.39 -16.71 12.71
#